data_AF-A0ABD0QXR8-F1
#
_entry.id   AF-A0ABD0QXR8-F1
#
_cell.length_a   1.000
_cell.length_b   1.000
_cell.length_c   1.000
_cell.angle_alpha   90.00
_cell.angle_beta   90.00
_cell.angle_gamma   90.00
#
_symmetry.space_group_name_H-M   'P 1'
#
loop_
_entity.id
_entity.type
_entity.pdbx_description
1 polymer ?
#
loop_
_entity_poly.entity_id
_entity_poly.type
_entity_poly.pdbx_seq_one_letter_code
_entity_poly.pdbx_strand_id
1 'polypeptide(L)' 'KKSHLRKTSEKKPPTKESISKLQQSNIWKMENEFYEFALEQFQFVRAHSVREKDGELYLLAQNFFYEKIYPK' A
#
# COMPACT_ATOMS: atom_id res chain seq x y z
N LYS A 1 -10.63 23.66 -5.48
CA LYS A 1 -11.13 22.66 -4.49
C LYS A 1 -11.79 21.52 -5.29
N LYS A 2 -11.20 20.32 -5.38
CA LYS A 2 -11.83 19.19 -6.12
C LYS A 2 -13.05 18.71 -5.31
N SER A 3 -14.26 19.13 -5.70
CA SER A 3 -15.53 18.82 -5.01
C SER A 3 -15.82 17.32 -4.88
N HIS A 4 -15.26 16.51 -5.79
CA HIS A 4 -15.43 15.05 -5.83
C HIS A 4 -14.64 14.29 -4.75
N LEU A 5 -13.65 14.93 -4.10
CA LEU A 5 -12.90 14.30 -3.02
C LEU A 5 -13.75 14.34 -1.74
N ARG A 6 -14.29 13.19 -1.35
CA ARG A 6 -15.05 13.06 -0.11
C ARG A 6 -14.09 13.06 1.08
N LYS A 7 -14.16 14.13 1.88
CA LYS A 7 -13.47 14.25 3.17
C LYS A 7 -14.51 14.37 4.27
N THR A 8 -14.32 13.65 5.37
CA THR A 8 -15.14 13.82 6.58
C THR A 8 -14.92 15.23 7.14
N SER A 9 -16.00 16.00 7.37
CA SER A 9 -15.92 17.38 7.86
C SER A 9 -15.34 17.47 9.26
N GLU A 10 -15.71 16.53 10.15
CA GLU A 10 -15.22 16.45 11.52
C GLU A 10 -14.74 15.04 11.81
N LYS A 11 -13.48 14.90 12.24
CA LYS A 11 -12.91 13.62 12.66
C LYS A 11 -12.57 13.72 14.15
N LYS A 12 -13.18 12.85 14.96
CA LYS A 12 -12.82 12.67 16.37
C LYS A 12 -11.94 11.42 16.47
N PRO A 13 -10.65 11.54 16.80
CA PRO A 13 -9.80 10.37 16.94
C PRO A 13 -10.33 9.49 18.09
N PRO A 14 -10.37 8.16 17.92
CA PRO A 14 -10.74 7.25 19.01
C PRO A 14 -9.79 7.39 20.20
N THR A 15 -10.31 7.13 21.41
CA THR A 15 -9.47 7.04 22.61
C THR A 15 -8.62 5.77 22.58
N LYS A 16 -7.46 5.78 23.25
CA LYS A 16 -6.59 4.59 23.35
C LYS A 16 -7.35 3.38 23.93
N GLU A 17 -8.18 3.60 24.94
CA GLU A 17 -9.02 2.56 25.54
C GLU A 17 -10.00 1.94 24.54
N SER A 18 -10.63 2.77 23.70
CA SER A 18 -11.56 2.29 22.67
C SER A 18 -10.83 1.45 21.62
N ILE A 19 -9.62 1.87 21.21
CA ILE A 19 -8.79 1.11 20.26
C ILE A 19 -8.43 -0.25 20.86
N SER A 20 -7.92 -0.28 22.09
CA SER A 20 -7.56 -1.53 22.76
C SER A 20 -8.74 -2.50 22.89
N LYS A 21 -9.94 -1.98 23.18
CA LYS A 21 -11.17 -2.80 23.23
C LYS A 21 -11.55 -3.37 21.87
N LEU A 22 -11.43 -2.59 20.79
CA LEU A 22 -11.70 -3.08 19.43
C LEU A 22 -10.69 -4.16 19.00
N GLN A 23 -9.42 -3.99 19.37
CA GLN A 23 -8.34 -4.92 19.03
C GLN A 23 -8.50 -6.32 19.65
N GLN A 24 -9.30 -6.45 20.70
CA GLN A 24 -9.60 -7.74 21.32
C GLN A 24 -10.54 -8.61 20.46
N SER A 25 -11.34 -8.00 19.57
CA SER A 25 -12.27 -8.71 18.70
C SER A 25 -11.57 -9.54 17.62
N ASN A 26 -12.05 -10.75 17.36
CA ASN A 26 -11.54 -11.59 16.27
C ASN A 26 -11.76 -10.95 14.90
N ILE A 27 -12.85 -10.20 14.72
CA ILE A 27 -13.12 -9.49 13.46
C ILE A 27 -12.03 -8.46 13.19
N TRP A 28 -11.63 -7.69 14.21
CA TRP A 28 -10.55 -6.71 14.06
C TRP A 28 -9.24 -7.39 13.71
N LYS A 29 -8.91 -8.53 14.33
CA LYS A 29 -7.65 -9.25 14.07
C LYS A 29 -7.56 -9.72 12.62
N MET A 30 -8.62 -10.33 12.08
CA MET A 30 -8.63 -10.80 10.69
C MET A 30 -8.56 -9.63 9.69
N GLU A 31 -9.32 -8.56 9.93
CA GLU A 31 -9.29 -7.36 9.06
C GLU A 31 -7.92 -6.67 9.12
N ASN A 32 -7.31 -6.60 10.31
CA ASN A 32 -5.97 -6.04 10.48
C ASN A 32 -4.91 -6.91 9.82
N GLU A 33 -5.00 -8.23 9.94
CA GLU A 33 -4.11 -9.17 9.25
C GLU A 33 -4.19 -8.99 7.73
N PHE A 34 -5.40 -8.89 7.18
CA PHE A 34 -5.58 -8.62 5.76
C PHE A 34 -5.02 -7.26 5.34
N TYR A 35 -5.18 -6.23 6.18
CA TYR A 35 -4.59 -4.92 5.94
C TYR A 35 -3.06 -4.98 5.90
N GLU A 36 -2.42 -5.61 6.88
CA GLU A 36 -0.97 -5.76 6.93
C GLU A 36 -0.45 -6.57 5.73
N PHE A 37 -1.15 -7.64 5.35
CA PHE A 37 -0.83 -8.41 4.15
C PHE A 37 -0.88 -7.55 2.87
N ALA A 38 -1.95 -6.77 2.69
CA ALA A 38 -2.09 -5.90 1.53
C ALA A 38 -1.04 -4.78 1.53
N LEU A 39 -0.70 -4.26 2.71
CA LEU A 39 0.34 -3.26 2.89
C LEU A 39 1.72 -3.82 2.52
N GLU A 40 2.07 -5.01 3.00
CA GLU A 40 3.30 -5.71 2.66
C GLU A 40 3.40 -5.95 1.16
N GLN A 41 2.34 -6.46 0.54
CA GLN A 41 2.31 -6.69 -0.90
C GLN A 41 2.48 -5.38 -1.69
N PHE A 42 1.84 -4.30 -1.24
CA PHE A 42 2.02 -2.98 -1.86
C PHE A 42 3.46 -2.47 -1.74
N GLN A 43 4.07 -2.62 -0.56
CA GLN A 43 5.47 -2.26 -0.34
C GLN A 43 6.41 -3.08 -1.23
N PHE A 44 6.15 -4.39 -1.37
CA PHE A 44 6.89 -5.28 -2.26
C PHE A 44 6.80 -4.81 -3.71
N VAL A 45 5.59 -4.58 -4.23
CA VAL A 45 5.39 -4.09 -5.61
C VAL A 45 6.10 -2.76 -5.81
N ARG A 46 5.96 -1.82 -4.86
CA ARG A 46 6.65 -0.52 -4.93
C ARG A 46 8.17 -0.72 -4.99
N ALA A 47 8.74 -1.50 -4.08
CA ALA A 47 10.18 -1.75 -4.01
C ALA A 47 10.75 -2.36 -5.30
N HIS A 48 9.97 -3.18 -6.01
CA HIS A 48 10.38 -3.78 -7.28
C HIS A 48 10.03 -2.94 -8.52
N SER A 49 9.32 -1.82 -8.36
CA SER A 49 8.86 -0.98 -9.46
C SER A 49 9.55 0.38 -9.51
N VAL A 50 10.13 0.85 -8.40
CA VAL A 50 10.73 2.18 -8.31
C VAL A 50 12.17 2.14 -7.80
N ARG A 51 12.96 3.13 -8.22
CA ARG A 51 14.26 3.49 -7.65
C ARG A 51 14.12 4.82 -6.92
N GLU A 52 14.68 4.90 -5.73
CA GLU A 52 14.79 6.17 -5.00
C GLU A 52 16.08 6.88 -5.41
N LYS A 53 15.98 8.16 -5.78
CA LYS A 53 17.12 9.02 -6.06
C LYS A 53 16.81 10.39 -5.48
N ASP A 54 17.70 10.90 -4.61
CA ASP A 54 17.58 12.22 -3.99
C ASP A 54 16.24 12.44 -3.23
N GLY A 55 15.68 11.36 -2.66
CA GLY A 55 14.40 11.38 -1.93
C GLY A 55 13.14 11.35 -2.83
N GLU A 56 13.31 11.29 -4.15
CA GLU A 56 12.21 11.12 -5.10
C GLU A 56 12.17 9.69 -5.67
N LEU A 57 10.97 9.17 -5.89
CA LEU A 57 10.74 7.84 -6.46
C LEU A 57 10.56 7.95 -7.98
N TYR A 58 11.41 7.25 -8.72
CA TYR A 58 11.33 7.13 -10.18
C TYR A 58 11.02 5.71 -10.58
N LEU A 59 10.18 5.52 -11.61
CA LEU A 59 9.86 4.19 -12.15
C LEU A 59 11.13 3.53 -12.73
N LEU A 60 11.27 2.22 -12.52
CA LEU A 60 12.30 1.43 -13.17
C LEU A 60 12.01 1.32 -14.67
N ALA A 61 13.07 1.32 -15.47
CA ALA A 61 12.97 1.03 -16.89
C ALA A 61 12.63 -0.45 -17.11
N GLN A 62 12.23 -0.80 -18.34
CA GLN A 62 12.02 -2.20 -18.71
C GLN A 62 13.33 -2.99 -18.52
N ASN A 63 13.28 -3.99 -17.63
CA ASN A 63 14.46 -4.78 -17.24
C ASN A 63 14.52 -6.16 -17.93
N PHE A 64 13.77 -6.38 -19.02
CA PHE A 64 13.77 -7.62 -19.77
C PHE A 64 13.70 -7.36 -21.28
N PHE A 65 14.30 -8.25 -22.07
CA PHE A 65 14.19 -8.29 -23.52
C PHE A 65 14.16 -9.75 -23.98
N TYR A 66 13.67 -9.98 -25.20
CA TYR A 66 13.60 -11.32 -25.77
C TYR A 66 14.91 -11.65 -26.50
N GLU A 67 15.44 -12.83 -26.24
CA GLU A 67 16.62 -13.38 -26.93
C GLU A 67 16.33 -14.80 -27.44
N LYS A 68 17.17 -15.30 -28.36
CA LYS A 68 17.05 -16.65 -28.95
C LYS A 68 15.71 -16.95 -29.64
N ILE A 69 15.11 -15.94 -30.28
CA ILE A 69 13.97 -16.14 -31.18
C ILE A 69 14.48 -16.80 -32.48
N TYR A 70 13.97 -18.00 -32.82
CA TYR A 70 14.40 -18.79 -33.99
C TYR A 70 13.24 -19.30 -34.85
N PRO A 71 13.44 -19.49 -36.18
CA PRO A 71 14.44 -18.89 -37.07
C PRO A 71 13.86 -17.67 -37.81
N LYS A 72 14.71 -16.80 -38.34
CA LYS A 72 14.29 -15.53 -38.99
C LYS A 72 13.19 -15.70 -40.03
#